data_AF-A0AAE5X042-F1
#
_entry.id   AF-A0AAE5X042-F1
#
_cell.length_a   1.000
_cell.length_b   1.000
_cell.length_c   1.000
_cell.angle_alpha   90.00
_cell.angle_beta   90.00
_cell.angle_gamma   90.00
#
_symmetry.space_group_name_H-M   'P 1'
#
loop_
_entity.id
_entity.type
_entity.pdbx_description
1 polymer ?
#
loop_
_entity_poly.entity_id
_entity_poly.type
_entity_poly.pdbx_seq_one_letter_code
_entity_poly.pdbx_strand_id
1 'polypeptide(L)'
;MTDILKSVLGLVEARSAKLALSALIISTLLVAGALAIVSVNYDNGWKFEVPPTFKLAFVVAYFVIFVASWFILYLLNSKDAADVYSEVRELLKGGWLVSYRANIGPVSQVVTVPERQTQCQIVINPDNMKLELAFKLKNNPLFRDDEKQQIRDVGFRYNEDGGYTMFYYFTGQRTINSDIAESLVTDGSTDEIPIEIFGRVTFAKPSRGQLVNEMAGRWYDLNGNICRLFALLDMKKVAEIKQEPFERVRLLDVPIHKKYFDADMGEVTFSRST
;
A
#
# COMPACT_ATOMS: atom_id res chain seq x y z
N MET A 1 34.54 20.01 3.66
CA MET A 1 34.73 18.56 3.97
C MET A 1 33.47 17.96 4.62
N THR A 2 32.69 18.74 5.37
CA THR A 2 31.43 18.34 6.03
C THR A 2 30.24 18.12 5.09
N ASP A 3 30.13 18.86 3.98
CA ASP A 3 28.97 18.72 3.08
C ASP A 3 29.04 17.49 2.17
N ILE A 4 30.24 17.09 1.73
CA ILE A 4 30.44 15.85 0.97
C ILE A 4 30.11 14.64 1.86
N LEU A 5 30.51 14.67 3.14
CA LEU A 5 30.18 13.63 4.11
C LEU A 5 28.67 13.54 4.36
N LYS A 6 27.96 14.67 4.45
CA LYS A 6 26.49 14.70 4.56
C LYS A 6 25.80 14.21 3.29
N SER A 7 26.29 14.57 2.11
CA SER A 7 25.76 14.06 0.84
C SER A 7 26.00 12.56 0.67
N VAL A 8 27.16 12.05 1.09
CA VAL A 8 27.47 10.62 1.11
C VAL A 8 26.62 9.88 2.16
N LEU A 9 26.45 10.43 3.37
CA LEU A 9 25.56 9.89 4.40
C LEU A 9 24.09 9.88 3.97
N GLY A 10 23.61 10.94 3.29
CA GLY A 10 22.27 11.03 2.72
C GLY A 10 22.06 10.07 1.53
N LEU A 11 23.09 9.84 0.71
CA LEU A 11 23.07 8.79 -0.32
C LEU A 11 23.01 7.39 0.30
N VAL A 12 23.67 7.17 1.43
CA VAL A 12 23.67 5.90 2.19
C VAL A 12 22.31 5.60 2.84
N GLU A 13 21.35 6.54 2.91
CA GLU A 13 19.99 6.23 3.34
C GLU A 13 19.20 5.42 2.31
N ALA A 14 19.57 5.48 1.02
CA ALA A 14 18.97 4.65 -0.01
C ALA A 14 19.41 3.18 0.15
N ARG A 15 18.45 2.26 0.25
CA ARG A 15 18.68 0.80 0.41
C ARG A 15 19.66 0.24 -0.63
N SER A 16 19.66 0.78 -1.85
CA SER A 16 20.60 0.45 -2.93
C SER A 16 22.06 0.86 -2.62
N ALA A 17 22.26 2.03 -2.01
CA ALA A 17 23.59 2.52 -1.66
C ALA A 17 24.22 1.72 -0.50
N LYS A 18 23.42 1.28 0.47
CA LYS A 18 23.89 0.37 1.54
C LYS A 18 24.37 -0.95 0.95
N LEU A 19 23.61 -1.53 0.01
CA LEU A 19 23.99 -2.77 -0.67
C LEU A 19 25.26 -2.61 -1.52
N ALA A 20 25.38 -1.49 -2.25
CA ALA A 20 26.57 -1.17 -3.03
C ALA A 20 27.82 -1.00 -2.14
N LEU A 21 27.69 -0.32 -0.99
CA LEU A 21 28.79 -0.15 -0.04
C LEU A 21 29.22 -1.49 0.56
N SER A 22 28.28 -2.34 0.98
CA SER A 22 28.58 -3.69 1.47
C SER A 22 29.28 -4.55 0.41
N ALA A 23 28.81 -4.48 -0.83
CA ALA A 23 29.44 -5.18 -1.95
C ALA A 23 30.87 -4.69 -2.20
N LEU A 24 31.11 -3.37 -2.09
CA LEU A 24 32.43 -2.77 -2.23
C LEU A 24 33.40 -3.28 -1.15
N ILE A 25 32.94 -3.32 0.11
CA ILE A 25 33.74 -3.82 1.24
C ILE A 25 34.12 -5.30 1.01
N ILE A 26 33.14 -6.14 0.69
CA ILE A 26 33.35 -7.58 0.44
C ILE A 26 34.34 -7.79 -0.72
N SER A 27 34.14 -7.08 -1.82
CA SER A 27 34.99 -7.22 -3.01
C SER A 27 36.41 -6.76 -2.75
N THR A 28 36.57 -5.70 -1.96
CA THR A 28 37.88 -5.19 -1.54
C THR A 28 38.59 -6.19 -0.62
N LEU A 29 37.88 -6.80 0.32
CA LEU A 29 38.44 -7.83 1.20
C LEU A 29 38.85 -9.09 0.44
N LEU A 30 38.03 -9.54 -0.52
CA LEU A 30 38.35 -10.70 -1.37
C LEU A 30 39.61 -10.46 -2.19
N VAL A 31 39.71 -9.28 -2.80
CA VAL A 31 40.86 -8.91 -3.62
C VAL A 31 42.12 -8.67 -2.77
N ALA A 32 41.99 -8.05 -1.60
CA ALA A 32 43.09 -7.92 -0.65
C ALA A 32 43.59 -9.28 -0.14
N GLY A 33 42.69 -10.21 0.16
CA GLY A 33 43.03 -11.58 0.53
C GLY A 33 43.74 -12.33 -0.60
N ALA A 34 43.26 -12.21 -1.84
CA ALA A 34 43.93 -12.79 -3.01
C ALA A 34 45.34 -12.21 -3.21
N LEU A 35 45.51 -10.90 -3.04
CA LEU A 35 46.82 -10.25 -3.11
C LEU A 35 47.77 -10.72 -2.00
N ALA A 36 47.27 -10.90 -0.78
CA ALA A 36 48.07 -11.42 0.34
C ALA A 36 48.53 -12.86 0.09
N ILE A 37 47.68 -13.71 -0.49
CA ILE A 37 48.06 -15.08 -0.88
C ILE A 37 49.12 -15.05 -1.98
N VAL A 38 48.96 -14.17 -2.98
CA VAL A 38 49.96 -14.01 -4.04
C VAL A 38 51.29 -13.49 -3.47
N SER A 39 51.26 -12.52 -2.55
CA SER A 39 52.48 -11.96 -1.96
C SER A 39 53.26 -12.97 -1.10
N VAL A 40 52.56 -13.82 -0.33
CA VAL A 40 53.21 -14.89 0.44
C VAL A 40 53.90 -15.92 -0.47
N ASN A 41 53.33 -16.19 -1.65
CA ASN A 41 53.95 -17.08 -2.63
C ASN A 41 55.08 -16.41 -3.43
N TYR A 42 55.15 -15.08 -3.44
CA TYR A 42 56.11 -14.27 -4.20
C TYR A 42 57.50 -14.19 -3.55
N ASP A 43 57.59 -14.29 -2.22
CA ASP A 43 58.86 -14.31 -1.47
C ASP A 43 59.76 -15.52 -1.78
N ASN A 44 59.28 -16.49 -2.58
CA ASN A 44 60.06 -17.61 -3.11
C ASN A 44 60.93 -17.25 -4.35
N GLY A 45 61.24 -15.98 -4.57
CA GLY A 45 62.32 -15.54 -5.48
C GLY A 45 61.94 -15.18 -6.91
N TRP A 46 60.65 -15.03 -7.24
CA TRP A 46 60.21 -14.65 -8.58
C TRP A 46 60.09 -13.14 -8.70
N LYS A 47 61.08 -12.44 -9.28
CA LYS A 47 60.96 -11.01 -9.62
C LYS A 47 60.16 -10.85 -10.91
N PHE A 48 58.85 -10.65 -10.79
CA PHE A 48 57.94 -10.38 -11.89
C PHE A 48 57.69 -8.87 -11.99
N GLU A 49 58.21 -8.21 -13.01
CA GLU A 49 57.73 -6.86 -13.36
C GLU A 49 56.29 -6.97 -13.84
N VAL A 50 55.35 -6.38 -13.09
CA VAL A 50 53.92 -6.47 -13.39
C VAL A 50 53.63 -5.78 -14.73
N PRO A 51 53.29 -6.53 -15.79
CA PRO A 51 53.02 -5.93 -17.09
C PRO A 51 51.80 -5.01 -17.02
N PRO A 52 51.72 -3.94 -17.84
CA PRO A 52 50.55 -3.07 -17.89
C PRO A 52 49.23 -3.82 -18.16
N THR A 53 49.30 -4.90 -18.92
CA THR A 53 48.16 -5.80 -19.21
C THR A 53 47.65 -6.51 -17.97
N PHE A 54 48.53 -6.87 -17.03
CA PHE A 54 48.15 -7.49 -15.76
C PHE A 54 47.41 -6.49 -14.85
N LYS A 55 47.84 -5.22 -14.83
CA LYS A 55 47.14 -4.15 -14.09
C LYS A 55 45.73 -3.93 -14.62
N LEU A 56 45.57 -3.91 -15.95
CA LEU A 56 44.25 -3.80 -16.58
C LEU A 56 43.37 -5.01 -16.27
N ALA A 57 43.90 -6.23 -16.41
CA ALA A 57 43.19 -7.46 -16.09
C ALA A 57 42.73 -7.50 -14.62
N PHE A 58 43.55 -7.01 -13.70
CA PHE A 58 43.23 -6.91 -12.29
C PHE A 58 42.09 -5.92 -12.01
N VAL A 59 42.11 -4.73 -12.63
CA VAL A 59 41.03 -3.74 -12.50
C VAL A 59 39.71 -4.30 -13.05
N VAL A 60 39.75 -4.98 -14.21
CA VAL A 60 38.57 -5.63 -14.79
C VAL A 60 38.05 -6.74 -13.88
N ALA A 61 38.93 -7.59 -13.35
CA ALA A 61 38.55 -8.65 -12.41
C ALA A 61 37.93 -8.09 -11.12
N TYR A 62 38.50 -7.03 -10.54
CA TYR A 62 37.91 -6.33 -9.40
C TYR A 62 36.51 -5.82 -9.70
N PHE A 63 36.32 -5.18 -10.86
CA PHE A 63 35.01 -4.66 -11.25
C PHE A 63 33.97 -5.77 -11.41
N VAL A 64 34.37 -6.90 -12.03
CA VAL A 64 33.49 -8.08 -12.17
C VAL A 64 33.10 -8.65 -10.79
N ILE A 65 34.05 -8.80 -9.87
CA ILE A 65 33.78 -9.29 -8.51
C ILE A 65 32.85 -8.33 -7.76
N PHE A 66 33.05 -7.02 -7.92
CA PHE A 66 32.18 -6.00 -7.34
C PHE A 66 30.75 -6.09 -7.87
N VAL A 67 30.58 -6.11 -9.19
CA VAL A 67 29.25 -6.20 -9.81
C VAL A 67 28.56 -7.50 -9.42
N ALA A 68 29.29 -8.63 -9.41
CA ALA A 68 28.75 -9.92 -8.99
C ALA A 68 28.30 -9.91 -7.52
N SER A 69 29.13 -9.39 -6.62
CA SER A 69 28.80 -9.29 -5.18
C SER A 69 27.60 -8.39 -4.94
N TRP A 70 27.56 -7.24 -5.61
CA TRP A 70 26.42 -6.32 -5.54
C TRP A 70 25.14 -6.96 -6.05
N PHE A 71 25.20 -7.66 -7.19
CA PHE A 71 24.05 -8.34 -7.77
C PHE A 71 23.54 -9.49 -6.90
N ILE A 72 24.44 -10.28 -6.30
CA ILE A 72 24.07 -11.36 -5.36
C ILE A 72 23.38 -10.77 -4.13
N LEU A 73 23.96 -9.74 -3.50
CA LEU A 73 23.35 -9.07 -2.36
C LEU A 73 22.01 -8.44 -2.71
N TYR A 74 21.89 -7.87 -3.91
CA TYR A 74 20.63 -7.34 -4.42
C TYR A 74 19.57 -8.44 -4.56
N LEU A 75 19.93 -9.60 -5.13
CA LEU A 75 19.02 -10.74 -5.24
C LEU A 75 18.60 -11.29 -3.88
N LEU A 76 19.55 -11.46 -2.95
CA LEU A 76 19.26 -11.94 -1.59
C LEU A 76 18.31 -11.00 -0.85
N ASN A 77 18.61 -9.70 -0.85
CA ASN A 77 17.74 -8.70 -0.22
C ASN A 77 16.35 -8.60 -0.89
N SER A 78 16.26 -8.88 -2.19
CA SER A 78 14.98 -8.93 -2.91
C SER A 78 14.16 -10.17 -2.55
N LYS A 79 14.83 -11.33 -2.37
CA LYS A 79 14.19 -12.58 -1.90
C LYS A 79 13.71 -12.47 -0.46
N ASP A 80 14.54 -11.96 0.45
CA ASP A 80 14.16 -11.78 1.85
C ASP A 80 12.96 -10.83 1.98
N ALA A 81 12.91 -9.79 1.15
CA ALA A 81 11.74 -8.91 1.09
C ALA A 81 10.49 -9.70 0.64
N ALA A 82 10.60 -10.52 -0.40
CA ALA A 82 9.49 -11.33 -0.89
C ALA A 82 8.99 -12.35 0.17
N ASP A 83 9.90 -13.00 0.89
CA ASP A 83 9.57 -13.98 1.93
C ASP A 83 8.90 -13.34 3.15
N VAL A 84 9.42 -12.19 3.61
CA VAL A 84 8.79 -11.41 4.71
C VAL A 84 7.39 -10.94 4.32
N TYR A 85 7.20 -10.49 3.08
CA TYR A 85 5.86 -10.11 2.61
C TYR A 85 4.94 -11.33 2.46
N SER A 86 5.44 -12.50 2.10
CA SER A 86 4.64 -13.72 1.98
C SER A 86 4.05 -14.17 3.32
N GLU A 87 4.85 -14.19 4.39
CA GLU A 87 4.38 -14.57 5.73
C GLU A 87 3.27 -13.63 6.21
N VAL A 88 3.46 -12.31 6.07
CA VAL A 88 2.46 -11.32 6.47
C VAL A 88 1.16 -11.47 5.67
N ARG A 89 1.24 -11.78 4.37
CA ARG A 89 0.06 -12.00 3.53
C ARG A 89 -0.77 -13.17 4.03
N GLU A 90 -0.14 -14.27 4.40
CA GLU A 90 -0.84 -15.43 4.98
C GLU A 90 -1.48 -15.10 6.33
N LEU A 91 -0.83 -14.30 7.17
CA LEU A 91 -1.39 -13.87 8.45
C LEU A 91 -2.61 -12.95 8.30
N LEU A 92 -2.74 -12.24 7.17
CA LEU A 92 -3.88 -11.36 6.86
C LEU A 92 -5.04 -12.09 6.17
N LYS A 93 -4.77 -13.20 5.48
CA LYS A 93 -5.78 -13.98 4.77
C LYS A 93 -6.89 -14.41 5.72
N GLY A 94 -8.15 -14.18 5.34
CA GLY A 94 -9.31 -14.49 6.18
C GLY A 94 -10.49 -13.56 5.96
N GLY A 95 -11.55 -13.78 6.75
CA GLY A 95 -12.71 -12.91 6.81
C GLY A 95 -12.48 -11.72 7.74
N TRP A 96 -13.01 -10.57 7.35
CA TRP A 96 -12.87 -9.29 8.03
C TRP A 96 -14.19 -8.55 8.03
N LEU A 97 -14.48 -7.89 9.14
CA LEU A 97 -15.52 -6.87 9.27
C LEU A 97 -14.84 -5.51 9.12
N VAL A 98 -15.24 -4.76 8.11
CA VAL A 98 -14.70 -3.44 7.81
C VAL A 98 -15.71 -2.39 8.26
N SER A 99 -15.33 -1.61 9.25
CA SER A 99 -16.10 -0.47 9.74
C SER A 99 -15.49 0.81 9.17
N TYR A 100 -16.32 1.66 8.58
CA TYR A 100 -15.88 2.95 8.05
C TYR A 100 -16.72 4.08 8.61
N ARG A 101 -16.02 5.13 9.01
CA ARG A 101 -16.61 6.40 9.43
C ARG A 101 -16.31 7.43 8.36
N ALA A 102 -17.36 7.94 7.75
CA ALA A 102 -17.28 9.04 6.79
C ALA A 102 -17.48 10.35 7.56
N ASN A 103 -16.55 11.29 7.43
CA ASN A 103 -16.73 12.66 7.91
C ASN A 103 -17.50 13.44 6.86
N ILE A 104 -18.81 13.22 6.81
CA ILE A 104 -19.70 13.79 5.80
C ILE A 104 -20.81 14.53 6.53
N GLY A 105 -20.91 15.84 6.32
CA GLY A 105 -22.03 16.60 6.83
C GLY A 105 -21.74 18.10 6.90
N PRO A 106 -22.78 18.94 6.75
CA PRO A 106 -22.71 20.32 7.21
C PRO A 106 -22.54 20.32 8.73
N VAL A 107 -21.63 21.16 9.24
CA VAL A 107 -21.26 21.30 10.67
C VAL A 107 -22.47 21.52 11.60
N SER A 108 -23.64 21.85 11.06
CA SER A 108 -24.85 22.23 11.80
C SER A 108 -25.78 21.09 12.22
N GLN A 109 -25.59 19.84 11.77
CA GLN A 109 -26.44 18.72 12.22
C GLN A 109 -25.60 17.48 12.51
N VAL A 110 -25.38 17.20 13.80
CA VAL A 110 -24.83 15.93 14.28
C VAL A 110 -25.92 14.88 14.11
N VAL A 111 -26.07 14.36 12.89
CA VAL A 111 -26.72 13.06 12.73
C VAL A 111 -25.64 12.05 13.11
N THR A 112 -25.77 11.44 14.29
CA THR A 112 -24.93 10.31 14.70
C THR A 112 -25.31 9.10 13.85
N VAL A 113 -24.85 9.07 12.60
CA VAL A 113 -25.03 7.90 11.74
C VAL A 113 -24.18 6.78 12.33
N PRO A 114 -24.75 5.59 12.62
CA PRO A 114 -23.98 4.46 13.12
C PRO A 114 -22.86 4.13 12.13
N GLU A 115 -21.74 3.62 12.65
CA GLU A 115 -20.63 3.17 11.81
C GLU A 115 -21.12 2.16 10.79
N ARG A 116 -20.78 2.41 9.53
CA ARG A 116 -21.22 1.57 8.44
C ARG A 116 -20.25 0.40 8.35
N GLN A 117 -20.80 -0.81 8.28
CA GLN A 117 -20.02 -2.04 8.29
C GLN A 117 -20.22 -2.81 6.99
N THR A 118 -19.15 -3.42 6.51
CA THR A 118 -19.20 -4.34 5.36
C THR A 118 -18.29 -5.54 5.60
N GLN A 119 -18.64 -6.69 5.05
CA GLN A 119 -17.79 -7.87 5.12
C GLN A 119 -16.75 -7.82 3.99
N CYS A 120 -15.50 -8.08 4.34
CA CYS A 120 -14.39 -8.21 3.40
C CYS A 120 -13.74 -9.57 3.58
N GLN A 121 -13.42 -10.24 2.48
CA GLN A 121 -12.56 -11.41 2.47
C GLN A 121 -11.20 -11.00 1.90
N ILE A 122 -10.14 -11.17 2.68
CA ILE A 122 -8.77 -11.01 2.20
C ILE A 122 -8.30 -12.39 1.69
N VAL A 123 -7.93 -12.46 0.41
CA VAL A 123 -7.46 -13.69 -0.25
C VAL A 123 -6.09 -13.46 -0.89
N ILE A 124 -5.32 -14.54 -1.01
CA ILE A 124 -4.09 -14.55 -1.81
C ILE A 124 -4.44 -15.16 -3.15
N ASN A 125 -4.21 -14.41 -4.22
CA ASN A 125 -4.42 -14.89 -5.57
C ASN A 125 -3.36 -15.99 -5.89
N PRO A 126 -3.79 -17.20 -6.30
CA PRO A 126 -2.87 -18.33 -6.50
C PRO A 126 -1.91 -18.12 -7.69
N ASP A 127 -2.27 -17.27 -8.66
CA ASP A 127 -1.50 -17.11 -9.90
C ASP A 127 -0.33 -16.13 -9.72
N ASN A 128 -0.52 -15.09 -8.91
CA ASN A 128 0.47 -14.01 -8.75
C ASN A 128 0.93 -13.82 -7.29
N MET A 129 0.41 -14.62 -6.36
CA MET A 129 0.72 -14.58 -4.92
C MET A 129 0.48 -13.21 -4.25
N LYS A 130 -0.31 -12.31 -4.87
CA LYS A 130 -0.68 -11.01 -4.33
C LYS A 130 -1.95 -11.11 -3.50
N LEU A 131 -2.09 -10.17 -2.56
CA LEU A 131 -3.33 -10.03 -1.79
C LEU A 131 -4.39 -9.30 -2.60
N GLU A 132 -5.63 -9.72 -2.40
CA GLU A 132 -6.82 -9.09 -2.94
C GLU A 132 -7.86 -8.94 -1.82
N LEU A 133 -8.58 -7.81 -1.81
CA LEU A 133 -9.70 -7.58 -0.89
C LEU A 133 -11.02 -7.76 -1.65
N ALA A 134 -11.83 -8.72 -1.24
CA ALA A 134 -13.14 -8.97 -1.80
C ALA A 134 -14.24 -8.52 -0.82
N PHE A 135 -14.81 -7.36 -1.06
CA PHE A 135 -15.93 -6.81 -0.30
C PHE A 135 -17.25 -7.42 -0.77
N LYS A 136 -18.07 -7.84 0.19
CA LYS A 136 -19.45 -8.26 -0.05
C LYS A 136 -20.36 -7.03 0.03
N LEU A 137 -21.04 -6.71 -1.07
CA LEU A 137 -21.97 -5.58 -1.13
C LEU A 137 -23.41 -5.95 -0.76
N LYS A 138 -23.65 -7.14 -0.19
CA LYS A 138 -24.98 -7.54 0.27
C LYS A 138 -25.52 -6.56 1.32
N ASN A 139 -26.73 -6.07 1.14
CA ASN A 139 -27.38 -5.03 1.93
C ASN A 139 -26.59 -3.70 1.97
N ASN A 140 -25.82 -3.39 0.93
CA ASN A 140 -25.10 -2.12 0.88
C ASN A 140 -26.10 -0.99 0.57
N PRO A 141 -26.12 0.10 1.36
CA PRO A 141 -27.07 1.19 1.14
C PRO A 141 -26.78 2.01 -0.12
N LEU A 142 -25.56 1.93 -0.68
CA LEU A 142 -25.14 2.72 -1.84
C LEU A 142 -25.20 1.95 -3.16
N PHE A 143 -24.74 0.71 -3.15
CA PHE A 143 -24.51 -0.07 -4.37
C PHE A 143 -25.39 -1.30 -4.41
N ARG A 144 -25.69 -1.81 -5.60
CA ARG A 144 -26.49 -3.01 -5.74
C ARG A 144 -25.82 -4.25 -5.14
N ASP A 145 -26.66 -5.13 -4.59
CA ASP A 145 -26.27 -6.35 -3.87
C ASP A 145 -25.63 -7.42 -4.75
N ASP A 146 -25.89 -7.42 -6.05
CA ASP A 146 -25.38 -8.40 -7.02
C ASP A 146 -23.92 -8.13 -7.44
N GLU A 147 -23.38 -6.97 -7.09
CA GLU A 147 -21.99 -6.63 -7.38
C GLU A 147 -21.02 -7.14 -6.32
N LYS A 148 -19.87 -7.65 -6.78
CA LYS A 148 -18.69 -7.87 -5.93
C LYS A 148 -17.70 -6.76 -6.15
N GLN A 149 -17.12 -6.24 -5.07
CA GLN A 149 -16.00 -5.31 -5.15
C GLN A 149 -14.71 -6.03 -4.79
N GLN A 150 -13.87 -6.25 -5.81
CA GLN A 150 -12.55 -6.85 -5.66
C GLN A 150 -11.49 -5.77 -5.88
N ILE A 151 -10.67 -5.55 -4.86
CA ILE A 151 -9.52 -4.65 -4.91
C ILE A 151 -8.27 -5.51 -5.11
N ARG A 152 -7.59 -5.33 -6.24
CA ARG A 152 -6.39 -6.10 -6.62
C ARG A 152 -5.08 -5.37 -6.35
N ASP A 153 -5.13 -4.04 -6.31
CA ASP A 153 -3.96 -3.22 -6.05
C ASP A 153 -3.77 -3.06 -4.55
N VAL A 154 -3.08 -4.04 -3.95
CA VAL A 154 -2.75 -4.08 -2.52
C VAL A 154 -1.23 -4.07 -2.33
N GLY A 155 -0.73 -3.07 -1.60
CA GLY A 155 0.69 -2.85 -1.32
C GLY A 155 1.02 -2.90 0.17
N PHE A 156 2.26 -3.27 0.50
CA PHE A 156 2.77 -3.33 1.88
C PHE A 156 4.03 -2.52 2.03
N ARG A 157 4.14 -1.85 3.18
CA ARG A 157 5.38 -1.25 3.65
C ARG A 157 5.58 -1.58 5.12
N TYR A 158 6.76 -2.07 5.45
CA TYR A 158 7.18 -2.22 6.85
C TYR A 158 7.95 -0.98 7.30
N ASN A 159 7.70 -0.55 8.54
CA ASN A 159 8.48 0.45 9.25
C ASN A 159 8.79 -0.09 10.66
N GLU A 160 10.05 -0.01 11.09
CA GLU A 160 10.51 -0.56 12.37
C GLU A 160 9.77 0.04 13.57
N ASP A 161 9.48 1.34 13.53
CA ASP A 161 8.80 2.05 14.63
C ASP A 161 7.27 1.94 14.59
N GLY A 162 6.70 1.55 13.44
CA GLY A 162 5.24 1.67 13.17
C GLY A 162 4.55 0.39 12.73
N GLY A 163 5.27 -0.73 12.63
CA GLY A 163 4.73 -1.99 12.14
C GLY A 163 4.51 -2.00 10.63
N TYR A 164 3.44 -2.66 10.19
CA TYR A 164 3.10 -2.76 8.77
C TYR A 164 2.05 -1.73 8.39
N THR A 165 2.22 -1.14 7.22
CA THR A 165 1.21 -0.33 6.53
C THR A 165 0.76 -1.07 5.28
N MET A 166 -0.55 -1.31 5.17
CA MET A 166 -1.20 -1.80 3.96
C MET A 166 -1.86 -0.64 3.22
N PHE A 167 -1.64 -0.58 1.92
CA PHE A 167 -2.30 0.35 1.00
C PHE A 167 -3.20 -0.44 0.07
N TYR A 168 -4.38 0.10 -0.23
CA TYR A 168 -5.27 -0.48 -1.22
C TYR A 168 -5.89 0.60 -2.09
N TYR A 169 -6.04 0.33 -3.38
CA TYR A 169 -6.57 1.27 -4.36
C TYR A 169 -7.58 0.59 -5.29
N PHE A 170 -8.71 1.24 -5.53
CA PHE A 170 -9.74 0.73 -6.44
C PHE A 170 -10.30 1.86 -7.30
N THR A 171 -10.44 1.59 -8.59
CA THR A 171 -11.13 2.45 -9.55
C THR A 171 -12.08 1.61 -10.40
N GLY A 172 -13.28 2.12 -10.68
CA GLY A 172 -14.26 1.43 -11.52
C GLY A 172 -15.62 2.11 -11.58
N GLN A 173 -16.52 1.58 -12.39
CA GLN A 173 -17.93 1.99 -12.43
C GLN A 173 -18.75 1.11 -11.47
N ARG A 174 -19.76 1.70 -10.81
CA ARG A 174 -20.63 0.99 -9.86
C ARG A 174 -22.08 1.35 -10.06
N THR A 175 -22.95 0.35 -10.06
CA THR A 175 -24.39 0.57 -10.14
C THR A 175 -24.93 0.96 -8.77
N ILE A 176 -25.61 2.11 -8.71
CA ILE A 176 -26.24 2.62 -7.50
C ILE A 176 -27.46 1.75 -7.16
N ASN A 177 -27.70 1.58 -5.85
CA ASN A 177 -28.92 0.96 -5.35
C ASN A 177 -30.16 1.77 -5.78
N SER A 178 -31.26 1.10 -6.17
CA SER A 178 -32.50 1.73 -6.65
C SER A 178 -33.02 2.82 -5.71
N ASP A 179 -32.95 2.59 -4.40
CA ASP A 179 -33.49 3.50 -3.39
C ASP A 179 -32.78 4.87 -3.38
N ILE A 180 -31.49 4.89 -3.72
CA ILE A 180 -30.72 6.12 -3.87
C ILE A 180 -30.84 6.67 -5.30
N ALA A 181 -30.88 5.80 -6.31
CA ALA A 181 -31.03 6.20 -7.70
C ALA A 181 -32.31 7.04 -7.92
N GLU A 182 -33.42 6.68 -7.27
CA GLU A 182 -34.67 7.45 -7.29
C GLU A 182 -34.54 8.86 -6.72
N SER A 183 -33.57 9.08 -5.82
CA SER A 183 -33.30 10.37 -5.18
C SER A 183 -32.40 11.28 -6.03
N LEU A 184 -31.87 10.77 -7.15
CA LEU A 184 -30.98 11.51 -8.04
C LEU A 184 -31.72 12.08 -9.24
N VAL A 185 -31.36 13.29 -9.66
CA VAL A 185 -31.69 13.80 -11.00
C VAL A 185 -30.69 13.20 -11.97
N THR A 186 -31.17 12.39 -12.92
CA THR A 186 -30.35 11.76 -13.95
C THR A 186 -30.23 12.66 -15.17
N ASP A 187 -29.02 13.13 -15.47
CA ASP A 187 -28.71 13.86 -16.72
C ASP A 187 -28.46 12.87 -17.90
N GLY A 188 -28.83 11.59 -17.76
CA GLY A 188 -28.60 10.50 -18.71
C GLY A 188 -29.03 9.11 -18.17
N SER A 189 -28.83 8.05 -18.96
CA SER A 189 -29.39 6.71 -18.71
C SER A 189 -28.51 5.73 -17.93
N THR A 190 -27.49 6.18 -17.17
CA THR A 190 -26.62 5.23 -16.46
C THR A 190 -26.75 5.41 -14.96
N ASP A 191 -27.35 4.41 -14.31
CA ASP A 191 -27.31 4.18 -12.86
C ASP A 191 -25.89 3.84 -12.36
N GLU A 192 -24.90 3.90 -13.25
CA GLU A 192 -23.49 3.67 -12.98
C GLU A 192 -22.78 4.99 -12.66
N ILE A 193 -21.98 4.97 -11.59
CA ILE A 193 -21.11 6.08 -11.23
C ILE A 193 -19.65 5.64 -11.11
N PRO A 194 -18.71 6.51 -11.51
CA PRO A 194 -17.29 6.23 -11.32
C PRO A 194 -16.94 6.35 -9.84
N ILE A 195 -16.25 5.36 -9.31
CA ILE A 195 -15.73 5.32 -7.96
C ILE A 195 -14.22 5.18 -8.01
N GLU A 196 -13.53 5.98 -7.19
CA GLU A 196 -12.09 5.93 -7.03
C GLU A 196 -11.74 6.05 -5.55
N ILE A 197 -11.24 4.97 -4.96
CA ILE A 197 -10.91 4.92 -3.53
C ILE A 197 -9.45 4.56 -3.32
N PHE A 198 -8.89 5.16 -2.29
CA PHE A 198 -7.62 4.77 -1.73
C PHE A 198 -7.77 4.54 -0.24
N GLY A 199 -7.05 3.57 0.31
CA GLY A 199 -7.05 3.34 1.74
C GLY A 199 -5.67 2.96 2.24
N ARG A 200 -5.43 3.35 3.49
CA ARG A 200 -4.18 3.13 4.21
C ARG A 200 -4.54 2.64 5.60
N VAL A 201 -4.15 1.42 5.93
CA VAL A 201 -4.30 0.87 7.28
C VAL A 201 -2.96 0.41 7.83
N THR A 202 -2.83 0.49 9.14
CA THR A 202 -1.64 0.08 9.87
C THR A 202 -1.98 -1.01 10.87
N PHE A 203 -1.03 -1.91 11.09
CA PHE A 203 -1.14 -2.96 12.10
C PHE A 203 0.24 -3.30 12.66
N ALA A 204 0.26 -3.71 13.93
CA ALA A 204 1.49 -4.11 14.61
C ALA A 204 2.12 -5.33 13.93
N LYS A 205 3.45 -5.44 14.01
CA LYS A 205 4.15 -6.65 13.57
C LYS A 205 3.62 -7.85 14.38
N PRO A 206 2.97 -8.83 13.75
CA PRO A 206 2.48 -9.99 14.48
C PRO A 206 3.67 -10.79 15.03
N SER A 207 3.50 -11.37 16.22
CA SER A 207 4.41 -12.40 16.71
C SER A 207 4.35 -13.61 15.78
N ARG A 208 5.43 -14.41 15.71
CA ARG A 208 5.52 -15.54 14.79
C ARG A 208 4.31 -16.49 14.94
N GLY A 209 3.58 -16.71 13.86
CA GLY A 209 2.37 -17.56 13.83
C GLY A 209 1.10 -16.92 14.41
N GLN A 210 1.15 -15.68 14.89
CA GLN A 210 -0.01 -14.97 15.39
C GLN A 210 -0.74 -14.25 14.26
N LEU A 211 -2.04 -14.49 14.15
CA LEU A 211 -2.90 -13.82 13.19
C LEU A 211 -3.05 -12.32 13.54
N VAL A 212 -3.14 -11.48 12.51
CA VAL A 212 -3.52 -10.07 12.70
C VAL A 212 -5.01 -10.03 13.01
N ASN A 213 -5.39 -9.39 14.13
CA ASN A 213 -6.78 -9.31 14.58
C ASN A 213 -7.45 -7.98 14.23
N GLU A 214 -6.66 -6.91 14.14
CA GLU A 214 -7.14 -5.57 13.90
C GLU A 214 -6.17 -4.79 13.01
N MET A 215 -6.70 -4.00 12.09
CA MET A 215 -5.96 -3.01 11.32
C MET A 215 -6.78 -1.71 11.30
N ALA A 216 -6.15 -0.58 11.53
CA ALA A 216 -6.85 0.70 11.56
C ALA A 216 -6.09 1.75 10.75
N GLY A 217 -6.82 2.70 10.18
CA GLY A 217 -6.23 3.82 9.46
C GLY A 217 -7.27 4.69 8.81
N ARG A 218 -6.98 5.15 7.58
CA ARG A 218 -7.79 6.13 6.88
C ARG A 218 -8.13 5.68 5.47
N TRP A 219 -9.26 6.13 4.99
CA TRP A 219 -9.70 5.92 3.62
C TRP A 219 -9.99 7.26 2.95
N TYR A 220 -9.92 7.24 1.62
CA TYR A 220 -9.95 8.41 0.79
C TYR A 220 -10.86 8.17 -0.41
N ASP A 221 -11.72 9.14 -0.71
CA ASP A 221 -12.55 9.18 -1.91
C ASP A 221 -11.95 10.21 -2.87
N LEU A 222 -11.27 9.72 -3.90
CA LEU A 222 -10.43 10.54 -4.77
C LEU A 222 -11.25 11.33 -5.80
N ASN A 223 -12.47 10.88 -6.12
CA ASN A 223 -13.37 11.60 -7.02
C ASN A 223 -14.57 12.24 -6.30
N GLY A 224 -14.76 11.93 -5.02
CA GLY A 224 -15.76 12.52 -4.14
C GLY A 224 -17.18 11.97 -4.33
N ASN A 225 -17.37 10.94 -5.17
CA ASN A 225 -18.69 10.42 -5.49
C ASN A 225 -19.28 9.57 -4.37
N ILE A 226 -18.45 8.82 -3.63
CA ILE A 226 -18.91 8.10 -2.43
C ILE A 226 -19.34 9.09 -1.35
N CYS A 227 -18.59 10.20 -1.16
CA CYS A 227 -18.97 11.23 -0.18
C CYS A 227 -20.36 11.78 -0.48
N ARG A 228 -20.57 12.14 -1.75
CA ARG A 228 -21.84 12.71 -2.22
C ARG A 228 -22.97 11.71 -2.07
N LEU A 229 -22.75 10.45 -2.41
CA LEU A 229 -23.75 9.41 -2.20
C LEU A 229 -24.11 9.21 -0.73
N PHE A 230 -23.13 9.22 0.17
CA PHE A 230 -23.43 9.11 1.59
C PHE A 230 -24.13 10.35 2.13
N ALA A 231 -23.71 11.56 1.75
CA ALA A 231 -24.38 12.79 2.12
C ALA A 231 -25.82 12.83 1.63
N LEU A 232 -26.07 12.33 0.41
CA LEU A 232 -27.41 12.17 -0.15
C LEU A 232 -28.27 11.22 0.70
N LEU A 233 -27.73 10.07 1.09
CA LEU A 233 -28.42 9.13 1.97
C LEU A 233 -28.77 9.79 3.32
N ASP A 234 -27.86 10.57 3.88
CA ASP A 234 -28.08 11.24 5.16
C ASP A 234 -29.13 12.36 5.03
N MET A 235 -29.11 13.13 3.93
CA MET A 235 -30.16 14.12 3.61
C MET A 235 -31.54 13.46 3.46
N LYS A 236 -31.61 12.31 2.76
CA LYS A 236 -32.85 11.53 2.61
C LYS A 236 -33.41 11.11 3.96
N LYS A 237 -32.56 10.54 4.84
CA LYS A 237 -32.96 10.15 6.20
C LYS A 237 -33.47 11.33 7.02
N VAL A 238 -32.84 12.51 6.91
CA VAL A 238 -33.29 13.71 7.63
C VAL A 238 -34.67 14.16 7.14
N ALA A 239 -34.92 14.16 5.82
CA ALA A 239 -36.22 14.50 5.27
C ALA A 239 -37.31 13.50 5.71
N GLU A 240 -37.00 12.19 5.71
CA GLU A 240 -37.88 11.14 6.22
C GLU A 240 -38.25 11.36 7.70
N ILE A 241 -37.26 11.65 8.56
CA ILE A 241 -37.48 11.94 9.99
C ILE A 241 -38.37 13.17 10.18
N LYS A 242 -38.19 14.21 9.36
CA LYS A 242 -38.97 15.45 9.41
C LYS A 242 -40.33 15.34 8.71
N GLN A 243 -40.61 14.23 8.04
CA GLN A 243 -41.81 14.03 7.22
C GLN A 243 -41.94 15.08 6.10
N GLU A 244 -40.81 15.53 5.55
CA GLU A 244 -40.73 16.47 4.44
C GLU A 244 -40.52 15.70 3.12
N PRO A 245 -41.09 16.15 1.99
CA PRO A 245 -40.81 15.55 0.69
C PRO A 245 -39.34 15.75 0.33
N PHE A 246 -38.66 14.67 -0.07
CA PHE A 246 -37.28 14.74 -0.54
C PHE A 246 -37.23 15.16 -2.01
N GLU A 247 -36.65 16.32 -2.29
CA GLU A 247 -36.44 16.79 -3.66
C GLU A 247 -35.25 16.06 -4.29
N ARG A 248 -35.44 15.58 -5.53
CA ARG A 248 -34.36 14.93 -6.29
C ARG A 248 -33.25 15.94 -6.57
N VAL A 249 -32.00 15.51 -6.41
CA VAL A 249 -30.82 16.38 -6.62
C VAL A 249 -29.83 15.74 -7.57
N ARG A 250 -29.09 16.54 -8.35
CA ARG A 250 -27.93 16.00 -9.11
C ARG A 250 -26.84 15.62 -8.12
N LEU A 251 -26.14 14.51 -8.38
CA LEU A 251 -25.08 14.04 -7.47
C LEU A 251 -24.01 15.13 -7.22
N LEU A 252 -23.62 15.86 -8.27
CA LEU A 252 -22.63 16.94 -8.19
C LEU A 252 -23.07 18.13 -7.33
N ASP A 253 -24.38 18.33 -7.18
CA ASP A 253 -24.97 19.42 -6.39
C ASP A 253 -25.17 19.03 -4.92
N VAL A 254 -24.92 17.76 -4.55
CA VAL A 254 -25.03 17.32 -3.16
C VAL A 254 -24.01 18.06 -2.31
N PRO A 255 -24.43 18.81 -1.27
CA PRO A 255 -23.55 19.64 -0.48
C PRO A 255 -22.58 18.78 0.33
N ILE A 256 -21.31 18.79 -0.07
CA ILE A 256 -20.20 18.24 0.70
C ILE A 256 -19.42 19.40 1.35
N HIS A 257 -18.99 19.21 2.59
CA HIS A 257 -18.28 20.26 3.31
C HIS A 257 -16.85 20.42 2.74
N LYS A 258 -16.43 21.67 2.48
CA LYS A 258 -15.15 21.98 1.81
C LYS A 258 -13.91 21.40 2.50
N LYS A 259 -13.92 21.23 3.83
CA LYS A 259 -12.81 20.59 4.59
C LYS A 259 -12.64 19.09 4.28
N TYR A 260 -13.65 18.43 3.71
CA TYR A 260 -13.61 17.03 3.29
C TYR A 260 -13.45 16.89 1.77
N PHE A 261 -13.16 18.00 1.08
CA PHE A 261 -12.76 17.97 -0.33
C PHE A 261 -11.29 17.52 -0.49
N ASP A 262 -10.54 17.38 0.61
CA ASP A 262 -9.12 16.97 0.64
C ASP A 262 -8.92 15.45 0.42
N ALA A 263 -9.87 14.78 -0.24
CA ALA A 263 -9.99 13.32 -0.42
C ALA A 263 -10.09 12.50 0.88
N ASP A 264 -9.68 13.01 2.03
CA ASP A 264 -9.68 12.30 3.31
C ASP A 264 -11.08 12.15 3.89
N MET A 265 -11.55 10.91 3.94
CA MET A 265 -12.91 10.59 4.32
C MET A 265 -13.10 10.23 5.78
N GLY A 266 -12.02 9.98 6.50
CA GLY A 266 -12.07 9.57 7.90
C GLY A 266 -11.46 8.20 8.12
N GLU A 267 -12.00 7.50 9.10
CA GLU A 267 -11.38 6.32 9.69
C GLU A 267 -11.93 5.03 9.07
N VAL A 268 -11.06 4.06 8.92
CA VAL A 268 -11.42 2.69 8.53
C VAL A 268 -10.73 1.70 9.46
N THR A 269 -11.51 0.74 9.95
CA THR A 269 -11.04 -0.31 10.84
C THR A 269 -11.45 -1.67 10.28
N PHE A 270 -10.49 -2.58 10.22
CA PHE A 270 -10.67 -3.98 9.84
C PHE A 270 -10.55 -4.81 11.11
N SER A 271 -11.63 -5.45 11.53
CA SER A 271 -11.65 -6.40 12.64
C SER A 271 -11.83 -7.80 12.09
N ARG A 272 -11.00 -8.76 12.49
CA ARG A 272 -11.10 -10.13 11.97
C ARG A 272 -12.43 -10.75 12.37
N SER A 273 -13.16 -11.32 11.40
CA SER A 273 -14.41 -12.01 11.70
C SER A 273 -14.08 -13.38 12.29
N THR A 274 -14.55 -13.65 13.52
CA THR A 274 -14.48 -14.97 14.17
C THR A 274 -15.37 -15.98 13.46
#